data_AF-A0A6I7N1X4-F1
#
_entry.id   AF-A0A6I7N1X4-F1
#
_cell.length_a   1.000
_cell.length_b   1.000
_cell.length_c   1.000
_cell.angle_alpha   90.00
_cell.angle_beta   90.00
_cell.angle_gamma   90.00
#
_symmetry.space_group_name_H-M   'P 1'
#
loop_
_entity.id
_entity.type
_entity.pdbx_description
1 polymer ?
#
loop_
_entity_poly.entity_id
_entity_poly.type
_entity_poly.pdbx_seq_one_letter_code
_entity_poly.pdbx_strand_id
1 'polypeptide(L)'
;MPNQTIAISKQQNLQEVFQEFSLASKFTKFEKAGKLLGQTDLLLESEEGISLVYKYVKDFTSAGIFEGSPWADPSKLVPGLVSGTLKSGHPNSTIELLSELRILAIAEGLIDSKDLSKTEAENFIQEVIVFNLEFVFKEPLEETRLVMSKHELNKVHAVFGFLSKKIKLDAIKEKLAEELTLICAQRPVVTESPRKIIALVKEKIELDPEKPGDWDLLRFQRCIYRPTENTTDKSPTEYAEFLPQLQDNQLKEESAEMGKSMIEFGLVSQYHAVLLLYLIKNKKFEFVPKCLALDPTGKAKWNVHQDFVADLILQTIHPYNAQCIFGLAKMLEKGILARDAVRAGLFNLRTVKIHPEVEARILKSTKTPHESVTPKQYLMGALFRVLGQPLGLGQGNNP
;
A
#
# COMPACT_ATOMS: atom_id res chain seq x y z
N MET A 1 20.54 31.24 -15.73
CA MET A 1 20.25 32.66 -15.43
C MET A 1 18.82 32.87 -14.89
N PRO A 2 17.71 32.42 -15.53
CA PRO A 2 16.36 32.74 -15.04
C PRO A 2 15.99 32.07 -13.69
N ASN A 3 16.42 30.83 -13.44
CA ASN A 3 16.14 30.12 -12.18
C ASN A 3 16.82 30.73 -10.94
N GLN A 4 17.96 31.42 -11.11
CA GLN A 4 18.66 32.04 -9.98
C GLN A 4 17.93 33.30 -9.49
N THR A 5 17.39 34.11 -10.40
CA THR A 5 16.63 35.33 -10.04
C THR A 5 15.33 35.00 -9.30
N ILE A 6 14.64 33.93 -9.71
CA ILE A 6 13.39 33.46 -9.06
C ILE A 6 13.68 32.93 -7.64
N ALA A 7 14.78 32.19 -7.47
CA ALA A 7 15.17 31.67 -6.15
C ALA A 7 15.52 32.80 -5.16
N ILE A 8 16.24 33.84 -5.62
CA ILE A 8 16.59 35.01 -4.80
C ILE A 8 15.33 35.77 -4.38
N SER A 9 14.38 36.00 -5.29
CA SER A 9 13.12 36.69 -4.99
C SER A 9 12.25 35.91 -3.99
N LYS A 10 12.14 34.58 -4.14
CA LYS A 10 11.42 33.73 -3.19
C LYS A 10 12.04 33.78 -1.78
N GLN A 11 13.36 33.81 -1.69
CA GLN A 11 14.06 33.95 -0.41
C GLN A 11 13.82 35.31 0.24
N GLN A 12 13.89 36.39 -0.53
CA GLN A 12 13.61 37.75 -0.01
C GLN A 12 12.19 37.86 0.53
N ASN A 13 11.19 37.38 -0.23
CA ASN A 13 9.80 37.40 0.22
C ASN A 13 9.59 36.60 1.51
N LEU A 14 10.21 35.42 1.65
CA LEU A 14 10.13 34.63 2.87
C LEU A 14 10.75 35.36 4.06
N GLN A 15 11.91 36.00 3.86
CA GLN A 15 12.59 36.78 4.89
C GLN A 15 11.76 37.98 5.35
N GLU A 16 11.17 38.72 4.41
CA GLU A 16 10.31 39.88 4.72
C GLU A 16 9.11 39.46 5.57
N VAL A 17 8.38 38.43 5.14
CA VAL A 17 7.20 37.95 5.87
C VAL A 17 7.59 37.35 7.22
N PHE A 18 8.75 36.69 7.32
CA PHE A 18 9.26 36.20 8.60
C PHE A 18 9.66 37.34 9.56
N GLN A 19 10.28 38.41 9.05
CA GLN A 19 10.59 39.60 9.85
C GLN A 19 9.31 40.27 10.37
N GLU A 20 8.29 40.42 9.53
CA GLU A 20 6.99 40.95 9.95
C GLU A 20 6.34 40.09 11.05
N PHE A 21 6.45 38.76 10.94
CA PHE A 21 5.96 37.84 11.96
C PHE A 21 6.75 37.95 13.27
N SER A 22 8.08 38.00 13.18
CA SER A 22 8.96 38.08 14.35
C SER A 22 8.78 39.38 15.14
N LEU A 23 8.49 40.49 14.45
CA LEU A 23 8.25 41.80 15.05
C LEU A 23 6.78 42.04 15.40
N ALA A 24 5.89 41.07 15.15
CA ALA A 24 4.46 41.23 15.36
C ALA A 24 4.10 41.40 16.84
N SER A 25 3.17 42.31 17.11
CA SER A 25 2.52 42.41 18.42
C SER A 25 1.65 41.17 18.69
N LYS A 26 1.31 40.92 19.97
CA LYS A 26 0.38 39.82 20.33
C LYS A 26 -0.94 39.85 19.55
N PHE A 27 -1.46 41.03 19.21
CA PHE A 27 -2.72 41.20 18.48
C PHE A 27 -2.61 40.92 16.98
N THR A 28 -1.43 41.16 16.37
CA THR A 28 -1.20 40.96 14.94
C THR A 28 -0.49 39.66 14.61
N LYS A 29 0.04 38.95 15.63
CA LYS A 29 0.83 37.72 15.47
C LYS A 29 0.08 36.64 14.70
N PHE A 30 -1.23 36.46 14.92
CA PHE A 30 -2.05 35.49 14.20
C PHE A 30 -2.17 35.80 12.69
N GLU A 31 -2.43 37.06 12.34
CA GLU A 31 -2.51 37.49 10.93
C GLU A 31 -1.16 37.30 10.23
N LYS A 32 -0.06 37.70 10.89
CA LYS A 32 1.28 37.54 10.34
C LYS A 32 1.72 36.07 10.23
N ALA A 33 1.30 35.22 11.16
CA ALA A 33 1.47 33.77 11.06
C ALA A 33 0.77 33.20 9.82
N GLY A 34 -0.48 33.63 9.55
CA GLY A 34 -1.20 33.24 8.34
C GLY A 34 -0.47 33.65 7.05
N LYS A 35 0.12 34.85 7.00
CA LYS A 35 0.94 35.29 5.86
C LYS A 35 2.20 34.44 5.69
N LEU A 36 2.88 34.10 6.79
CA LEU A 36 4.06 33.23 6.76
C LEU A 36 3.71 31.82 6.29
N LEU A 37 2.61 31.25 6.77
CA LEU A 37 2.10 29.96 6.32
C LEU A 37 1.72 30.00 4.84
N GLY A 38 1.08 31.07 4.36
CA GLY A 38 0.76 31.23 2.93
C GLY A 38 2.01 31.24 2.04
N GLN A 39 3.09 31.92 2.44
CA GLN A 39 4.36 31.87 1.70
C GLN A 39 5.04 30.50 1.80
N THR A 40 4.99 29.88 2.97
CA THR A 40 5.53 28.52 3.19
C THR A 40 4.82 27.52 2.28
N ASP A 41 3.50 27.62 2.16
CA ASP A 41 2.66 26.75 1.34
C ASP A 41 3.13 26.66 -0.12
N LEU A 42 3.43 27.82 -0.71
CA LEU A 42 3.92 27.93 -2.09
C LEU A 42 5.35 27.41 -2.26
N LEU A 43 6.17 27.46 -1.21
CA LEU A 43 7.55 26.98 -1.25
C LEU A 43 7.65 25.46 -1.11
N LEU A 44 6.71 24.83 -0.41
CA LEU A 44 6.73 23.39 -0.16
C LEU A 44 6.42 22.54 -1.41
N GLU A 45 6.06 23.13 -2.56
CA GLU A 45 5.88 22.40 -3.82
C GLU A 45 7.19 22.00 -4.52
N SER A 46 8.33 22.59 -4.17
CA SER A 46 9.62 22.34 -4.84
C SER A 46 10.72 21.97 -3.85
N GLU A 47 11.67 21.14 -4.28
CA GLU A 47 12.77 20.68 -3.43
C GLU A 47 13.66 21.84 -2.95
N GLU A 48 13.86 22.86 -3.80
CA GLU A 48 14.58 24.08 -3.44
C GLU A 48 13.83 24.92 -2.40
N GLY A 49 12.51 25.03 -2.55
CA GLY A 49 11.66 25.74 -1.60
C GLY A 49 11.57 25.03 -0.26
N ILE A 50 11.46 23.70 -0.24
CA ILE A 50 11.55 22.89 0.98
C ILE A 50 12.90 23.07 1.65
N SER A 51 14.00 23.01 0.90
CA SER A 51 15.34 23.22 1.43
C SER A 51 15.52 24.62 2.02
N LEU A 52 14.89 25.63 1.43
CA LEU A 52 14.87 26.99 1.96
C LEU A 52 14.08 27.06 3.26
N VAL A 53 12.85 26.56 3.30
CA VAL A 53 12.01 26.52 4.52
C VAL A 53 12.71 25.75 5.63
N TYR A 54 13.33 24.61 5.31
CA TYR A 54 14.07 23.79 6.27
C TYR A 54 15.23 24.55 6.92
N LYS A 55 15.92 25.43 6.19
CA LYS A 55 16.97 26.29 6.78
C LYS A 55 16.43 27.27 7.83
N TYR A 56 15.19 27.76 7.65
CA TYR A 56 14.55 28.70 8.57
C TYR A 56 13.68 28.03 9.64
N VAL A 57 13.55 26.69 9.62
CA VAL A 57 12.61 25.99 10.51
C VAL A 57 12.92 26.23 11.99
N LYS A 58 14.20 26.37 12.34
CA LYS A 58 14.65 26.73 13.70
C LYS A 58 14.18 28.14 14.10
N ASP A 59 14.32 29.10 13.19
CA ASP A 59 13.93 30.48 13.44
C ASP A 59 12.41 30.62 13.54
N PHE A 60 11.66 29.92 12.68
CA PHE A 60 10.20 29.88 12.72
C PHE A 60 9.71 29.27 14.04
N THR A 61 10.34 28.18 14.46
CA THR A 61 10.04 27.52 15.74
C THR A 61 10.31 28.46 16.92
N SER A 62 11.47 29.12 16.93
CA SER A 62 11.88 30.04 18.01
C SER A 62 11.02 31.31 18.07
N ALA A 63 10.50 31.78 16.93
CA ALA A 63 9.55 32.88 16.85
C ALA A 63 8.12 32.50 17.31
N GLY A 64 7.88 31.22 17.58
CA GLY A 64 6.63 30.72 18.15
C GLY A 64 5.53 30.51 17.10
N ILE A 65 5.87 30.07 15.89
CA ILE A 65 4.88 29.79 14.83
C ILE A 65 3.85 28.72 15.23
N PHE A 66 4.22 27.82 16.14
CA PHE A 66 3.37 26.74 16.64
C PHE A 66 2.61 27.11 17.92
N GLU A 67 2.86 28.27 18.53
CA GLU A 67 2.24 28.67 19.80
C GLU A 67 0.72 28.77 19.67
N GLY A 68 0.00 28.25 20.67
CA GLY A 68 -1.47 28.28 20.67
C GLY A 68 -2.14 27.31 19.69
N SER A 69 -1.38 26.38 19.11
CA SER A 69 -1.88 25.35 18.19
C SER A 69 -1.65 23.93 18.73
N PRO A 70 -2.33 22.91 18.18
CA PRO A 70 -2.05 21.50 18.49
C PRO A 70 -0.59 21.08 18.27
N TRP A 71 0.14 21.77 17.39
CA TRP A 71 1.56 21.50 17.08
C TRP A 71 2.55 22.17 18.04
N ALA A 72 2.08 22.91 19.05
CA ALA A 72 2.93 23.63 19.98
C ALA A 72 3.94 22.69 20.66
N ASP A 73 3.48 21.52 21.09
CA ASP A 73 4.27 20.52 21.79
C ASP A 73 4.59 19.33 20.87
N PRO A 74 5.85 19.20 20.39
CA PRO A 74 6.22 18.12 19.49
C PRO A 74 6.16 16.73 20.15
N SER A 75 6.21 16.63 21.48
CA SER A 75 6.16 15.34 22.20
C SER A 75 4.76 14.72 22.23
N LYS A 76 3.71 15.50 21.92
CA LYS A 76 2.31 15.07 21.96
C LYS A 76 1.74 14.73 20.58
N LEU A 77 2.54 14.83 19.53
CA LEU A 77 2.07 14.52 18.18
C LEU A 77 1.90 13.02 17.99
N VAL A 78 0.95 12.65 17.13
CA VAL A 78 0.62 11.25 16.85
C VAL A 78 0.75 11.00 15.35
N PRO A 79 1.69 10.14 14.90
CA PRO A 79 1.93 9.91 13.47
C PRO A 79 0.69 9.47 12.69
N GLY A 80 -0.16 8.64 13.31
CA GLY A 80 -1.39 8.15 12.68
C GLY A 80 -2.45 9.23 12.40
N LEU A 81 -2.34 10.44 12.98
CA LEU A 81 -3.29 11.54 12.74
C LEU A 81 -2.85 12.45 11.57
N VAL A 82 -1.59 12.38 11.16
CA VAL A 82 -1.00 13.26 10.14
C VAL A 82 -1.78 13.19 8.82
N SER A 83 -2.16 11.99 8.36
CA SER A 83 -2.91 11.81 7.10
C SER A 83 -4.21 12.63 7.07
N GLY A 84 -4.96 12.62 8.17
CA GLY A 84 -6.21 13.37 8.30
C GLY A 84 -5.99 14.88 8.22
N THR A 85 -4.93 15.37 8.88
CA THR A 85 -4.54 16.78 8.81
C THR A 85 -4.14 17.20 7.40
N LEU A 86 -3.31 16.40 6.72
CA LEU A 86 -2.87 16.69 5.35
C LEU A 86 -4.05 16.79 4.39
N LYS A 87 -5.04 15.90 4.54
CA LYS A 87 -6.28 15.92 3.76
C LYS A 87 -7.16 17.16 4.03
N SER A 88 -7.03 17.81 5.18
CA SER A 88 -7.79 19.04 5.48
C SER A 88 -7.32 20.28 4.71
N GLY A 89 -6.16 20.21 4.05
CA GLY A 89 -5.62 21.27 3.20
C GLY A 89 -5.06 22.47 3.96
N HIS A 90 -4.61 23.48 3.23
CA HIS A 90 -4.12 24.73 3.80
C HIS A 90 -5.21 25.43 4.65
N PRO A 91 -4.90 25.97 5.85
CA PRO A 91 -3.55 26.14 6.43
C PRO A 91 -3.03 24.96 7.24
N ASN A 92 -3.89 24.00 7.59
CA ASN A 92 -3.57 22.89 8.48
C ASN A 92 -2.51 21.96 7.89
N SER A 93 -2.61 21.61 6.60
CA SER A 93 -1.59 20.78 5.94
C SER A 93 -0.23 21.48 5.91
N THR A 94 -0.18 22.81 5.76
CA THR A 94 1.08 23.55 5.72
C THR A 94 1.77 23.58 7.08
N ILE A 95 1.03 23.84 8.16
CA ILE A 95 1.60 23.82 9.52
C ILE A 95 1.98 22.42 9.96
N GLU A 96 1.25 21.38 9.54
CA GLU A 96 1.63 19.97 9.73
C GLU A 96 2.97 19.68 9.05
N LEU A 97 3.11 19.96 7.75
CA LEU A 97 4.37 19.75 7.03
C LEU A 97 5.53 20.55 7.63
N LEU A 98 5.27 21.76 8.14
CA LEU A 98 6.29 22.54 8.85
C LEU A 98 6.67 21.89 10.19
N SER A 99 5.72 21.27 10.89
CA SER A 99 5.97 20.49 12.09
C SER A 99 6.82 19.26 11.80
N GLU A 100 6.57 18.56 10.68
CA GLU A 100 7.40 17.43 10.25
C GLU A 100 8.84 17.86 9.95
N LEU A 101 9.03 19.01 9.27
CA LEU A 101 10.34 19.59 9.06
C LEU A 101 11.03 19.99 10.38
N ARG A 102 10.28 20.49 11.37
CA ARG A 102 10.81 20.78 12.71
C ARG A 102 11.28 19.51 13.41
N ILE A 103 10.50 18.44 13.37
CA ILE A 103 10.85 17.17 14.03
C ILE A 103 12.04 16.53 13.33
N LEU A 104 12.13 16.59 12.00
CA LEU A 104 13.32 16.18 11.27
C LEU A 104 14.57 16.98 11.73
N ALA A 105 14.44 18.28 11.94
CA ALA A 105 15.53 19.11 12.44
C ALA A 105 15.92 18.77 13.90
N ILE A 106 14.99 18.29 14.73
CA ILE A 106 15.29 17.76 16.07
C ILE A 106 16.05 16.43 15.94
N ALA A 107 15.61 15.52 15.06
CA ALA A 107 16.27 14.24 14.81
C ALA A 107 17.72 14.43 14.32
N GLU A 108 17.96 15.38 13.40
CA GLU A 108 19.30 15.75 12.94
C GLU A 108 20.11 16.54 14.00
N GLY A 109 19.48 16.98 15.10
CA GLY A 109 20.12 17.74 16.16
C GLY A 109 20.41 19.20 15.85
N LEU A 110 19.67 19.79 14.91
CA LEU A 110 19.73 21.22 14.55
C LEU A 110 18.90 22.09 15.52
N ILE A 111 17.85 21.50 16.09
CA ILE A 111 16.99 22.09 17.11
C ILE A 111 17.09 21.26 18.38
N ASP A 112 17.39 21.92 19.50
CA ASP A 112 17.32 21.29 20.82
C ASP A 112 15.88 21.36 21.33
N SER A 113 15.33 20.20 21.70
CA SER A 113 14.03 20.07 22.35
C SER A 113 14.21 19.53 23.76
N LYS A 114 13.45 20.06 24.73
CA LYS A 114 13.49 19.60 26.13
C LYS A 114 12.70 18.30 26.33
N ASP A 115 11.61 18.16 25.58
CA ASP A 115 10.59 17.13 25.80
C ASP A 115 10.61 16.03 24.72
N LEU A 116 11.48 16.16 23.71
CA LEU A 116 11.61 15.17 22.63
C LEU A 116 13.09 14.92 22.33
N SER A 117 13.54 13.69 22.53
CA SER A 117 14.91 13.28 22.19
C SER A 117 15.11 13.13 20.68
N LYS A 118 16.38 13.13 20.24
CA LYS A 118 16.72 12.92 18.82
C LYS A 118 16.21 11.58 18.29
N THR A 119 16.30 10.53 19.12
CA THR A 119 15.85 9.18 18.76
C THR A 119 14.33 9.08 18.67
N GLU A 120 13.60 9.72 19.60
CA GLU A 120 12.13 9.77 19.52
C GLU A 120 11.66 10.56 18.30
N ALA A 121 12.33 11.67 17.97
CA ALA A 121 12.06 12.44 16.76
C ALA A 121 12.32 11.63 15.48
N GLU A 122 13.43 10.89 15.42
CA GLU A 122 13.74 10.01 14.29
C GLU A 122 12.66 8.91 14.14
N ASN A 123 12.27 8.26 15.24
CA ASN A 123 11.21 7.25 15.25
C ASN A 123 9.85 7.80 14.81
N PHE A 124 9.53 9.03 15.21
CA PHE A 124 8.30 9.71 14.82
C PHE A 124 8.23 9.92 13.30
N ILE A 125 9.28 10.50 12.68
CA ILE A 125 9.23 10.72 11.21
C ILE A 125 9.18 9.39 10.45
N GLN A 126 9.85 8.35 10.95
CA GLN A 126 9.75 7.01 10.34
C GLN A 126 8.31 6.50 10.35
N GLU A 127 7.59 6.64 11.47
CA GLU A 127 6.18 6.28 11.54
C GLU A 127 5.31 7.13 10.62
N VAL A 128 5.55 8.45 10.57
CA VAL A 128 4.83 9.34 9.65
C VAL A 128 5.02 8.88 8.20
N ILE A 129 6.24 8.53 7.80
CA ILE A 129 6.52 7.98 6.46
C ILE A 129 5.75 6.68 6.21
N VAL A 130 5.78 5.74 7.17
CA VAL A 130 5.12 4.43 7.05
C VAL A 130 3.60 4.56 6.97
N PHE A 131 2.97 5.42 7.79
CA PHE A 131 1.52 5.64 7.75
C PHE A 131 1.06 6.40 6.51
N ASN A 132 1.96 7.09 5.82
CA ASN A 132 1.64 7.98 4.70
C ASN A 132 2.43 7.64 3.43
N LEU A 133 2.72 6.36 3.22
CA LEU A 133 3.45 5.85 2.06
C LEU A 133 2.84 6.26 0.71
N GLU A 134 1.52 6.48 0.66
CA GLU A 134 0.84 7.01 -0.55
C GLU A 134 1.47 8.32 -1.06
N PHE A 135 1.99 9.15 -0.14
CA PHE A 135 2.63 10.40 -0.50
C PHE A 135 4.10 10.26 -0.90
N VAL A 136 4.82 9.28 -0.35
CA VAL A 136 6.20 8.99 -0.78
C VAL A 136 6.20 8.50 -2.23
N PHE A 137 5.21 7.69 -2.61
CA PHE A 137 5.18 7.04 -3.94
C PHE A 137 4.39 7.76 -5.01
N LYS A 138 3.76 8.89 -4.68
CA LYS A 138 2.90 9.61 -5.63
C LYS A 138 1.71 8.75 -6.12
N GLU A 139 1.21 7.89 -5.24
CA GLU A 139 0.07 7.01 -5.52
C GLU A 139 -1.05 7.23 -4.49
N PRO A 140 -1.74 8.38 -4.53
CA PRO A 140 -2.79 8.70 -3.56
C PRO A 140 -3.93 7.67 -3.61
N LEU A 141 -4.45 7.34 -2.43
CA LEU A 141 -5.68 6.55 -2.27
C LEU A 141 -6.87 7.28 -2.89
N GLU A 142 -7.96 6.56 -3.18
CA GLU A 142 -9.12 7.16 -3.84
C GLU A 142 -9.76 8.27 -2.99
N GLU A 143 -9.85 8.06 -1.68
CA GLU A 143 -10.29 9.09 -0.73
C GLU A 143 -9.40 10.34 -0.83
N THR A 144 -8.07 10.17 -0.82
CA THR A 144 -7.10 11.24 -0.95
C THR A 144 -7.26 11.99 -2.28
N ARG A 145 -7.49 11.28 -3.38
CA ARG A 145 -7.74 11.87 -4.71
C ARG A 145 -9.02 12.71 -4.79
N LEU A 146 -10.03 12.34 -4.02
CA LEU A 146 -11.31 13.06 -3.98
C LEU A 146 -11.23 14.32 -3.12
N VAL A 147 -10.44 14.29 -2.05
CA VAL A 147 -10.39 15.36 -1.05
C VAL A 147 -9.28 16.37 -1.31
N MET A 148 -8.11 15.93 -1.79
CA MET A 148 -6.95 16.81 -1.97
C MET A 148 -6.87 17.40 -3.37
N SER A 149 -6.56 18.70 -3.44
CA SER A 149 -6.27 19.37 -4.71
C SER A 149 -4.92 18.93 -5.29
N LYS A 150 -4.69 19.21 -6.59
CA LYS A 150 -3.41 18.92 -7.24
C LYS A 150 -2.23 19.62 -6.56
N HIS A 151 -2.44 20.86 -6.11
CA HIS A 151 -1.47 21.65 -5.34
C HIS A 151 -1.10 20.94 -4.02
N GLU A 152 -2.11 20.56 -3.24
CA GLU A 152 -1.91 19.85 -1.97
C GLU A 152 -1.16 18.52 -2.17
N LEU A 153 -1.53 17.73 -3.17
CA LEU A 153 -0.84 16.48 -3.49
C LEU A 153 0.63 16.72 -3.83
N ASN A 154 0.92 17.65 -4.74
CA ASN A 154 2.30 17.96 -5.14
C ASN A 154 3.16 18.39 -3.94
N LYS A 155 2.62 19.28 -3.11
CA LYS A 155 3.25 19.79 -1.89
C LYS A 155 3.60 18.67 -0.93
N VAL A 156 2.62 17.82 -0.61
CA VAL A 156 2.83 16.70 0.32
C VAL A 156 3.82 15.68 -0.26
N HIS A 157 3.70 15.34 -1.55
CA HIS A 157 4.67 14.46 -2.23
C HIS A 157 6.10 15.01 -2.17
N ALA A 158 6.28 16.30 -2.39
CA ALA A 158 7.59 16.93 -2.36
C ALA A 158 8.22 16.86 -0.96
N VAL A 159 7.46 17.17 0.09
CA VAL A 159 7.95 17.10 1.48
C VAL A 159 8.25 15.66 1.90
N PHE A 160 7.36 14.70 1.65
CA PHE A 160 7.64 13.29 1.97
C PHE A 160 8.84 12.73 1.18
N GLY A 161 9.04 13.19 -0.06
CA GLY A 161 10.25 12.92 -0.82
C GLY A 161 11.50 13.51 -0.20
N PHE A 162 11.42 14.68 0.44
CA PHE A 162 12.53 15.29 1.17
C PHE A 162 12.83 14.54 2.48
N LEU A 163 11.80 14.20 3.27
CA LEU A 163 11.95 13.46 4.53
C LEU A 163 12.60 12.09 4.30
N SER A 164 12.13 11.34 3.28
CA SER A 164 12.65 10.00 2.99
C SER A 164 14.12 9.98 2.56
N LYS A 165 14.64 11.06 1.93
CA LYS A 165 16.07 11.18 1.58
C LYS A 165 16.98 11.39 2.81
N LYS A 166 16.42 11.83 3.93
CA LYS A 166 17.19 12.23 5.13
C LYS A 166 17.23 11.16 6.23
N ILE A 167 16.36 10.16 6.15
CA ILE A 167 16.20 9.15 7.20
C ILE A 167 16.84 7.84 6.79
N LYS A 168 17.46 7.14 7.75
CA LYS A 168 18.03 5.82 7.54
C LYS A 168 16.92 4.79 7.38
N LEU A 169 16.90 4.11 6.24
CA LEU A 169 15.87 3.13 5.88
C LEU A 169 15.90 1.86 6.74
N ASP A 170 16.98 1.57 7.47
CA ASP A 170 17.11 0.32 8.24
C ASP A 170 16.06 0.17 9.34
N ALA A 171 15.75 1.21 10.11
CA ALA A 171 14.71 1.16 11.14
C ALA A 171 13.28 1.19 10.56
N ILE A 172 13.13 1.66 9.32
CA ILE A 172 11.87 1.58 8.58
C ILE A 172 11.54 0.12 8.22
N LYS A 173 12.55 -0.74 8.03
CA LYS A 173 12.34 -2.15 7.65
C LYS A 173 11.52 -2.91 8.69
N GLU A 174 11.89 -2.79 9.96
CA GLU A 174 11.19 -3.46 11.07
C GLU A 174 9.74 -3.00 11.15
N LYS A 175 9.50 -1.68 11.11
CA LYS A 175 8.14 -1.12 11.14
C LYS A 175 7.30 -1.55 9.92
N LEU A 176 7.90 -1.61 8.72
CA LEU A 176 7.22 -2.11 7.53
C LEU A 176 6.86 -3.60 7.65
N ALA A 177 7.72 -4.42 8.26
CA ALA A 177 7.45 -5.83 8.49
C ALA A 177 6.29 -6.02 9.48
N GLU A 178 6.28 -5.25 10.57
CA GLU A 178 5.20 -5.24 11.56
C GLU A 178 3.87 -4.83 10.91
N GLU A 179 3.84 -3.72 10.17
CA GLU A 179 2.64 -3.22 9.50
C GLU A 179 2.11 -4.23 8.47
N LEU A 180 2.99 -4.79 7.63
CA LEU A 180 2.60 -5.85 6.69
C LEU A 180 2.01 -7.07 7.40
N THR A 181 2.59 -7.45 8.54
CA THR A 181 2.10 -8.56 9.35
C THR A 181 0.71 -8.26 9.90
N LEU A 182 0.48 -7.07 10.46
CA LEU A 182 -0.81 -6.64 10.98
C LEU A 182 -1.88 -6.58 9.87
N ILE A 183 -1.56 -5.99 8.72
CA ILE A 183 -2.48 -5.92 7.58
C ILE A 183 -2.81 -7.33 7.07
N CYS A 184 -1.80 -8.17 6.84
CA CYS A 184 -2.00 -9.50 6.26
C CYS A 184 -2.69 -10.48 7.23
N ALA A 185 -2.53 -10.30 8.54
CA ALA A 185 -3.23 -11.06 9.57
C ALA A 185 -4.75 -10.83 9.53
N GLN A 186 -5.19 -9.63 9.14
CA GLN A 186 -6.62 -9.29 9.00
C GLN A 186 -7.28 -9.94 7.77
N ARG A 187 -6.49 -10.56 6.87
CA ARG A 187 -6.97 -11.20 5.63
C ARG A 187 -7.92 -10.30 4.82
N PRO A 188 -7.51 -9.06 4.51
CA PRO A 188 -8.40 -8.09 3.88
C PRO A 188 -8.85 -8.58 2.51
N VAL A 189 -10.09 -8.25 2.17
CA VAL A 189 -10.65 -8.51 0.85
C VAL A 189 -9.84 -7.79 -0.22
N VAL A 190 -9.51 -6.51 0.01
CA VAL A 190 -8.69 -5.66 -0.86
C VAL A 190 -7.22 -5.76 -0.44
N THR A 191 -6.37 -6.24 -1.34
CA THR A 191 -4.94 -6.50 -1.06
C THR A 191 -4.00 -5.51 -1.73
N GLU A 192 -4.50 -4.38 -2.22
CA GLU A 192 -3.68 -3.39 -2.94
C GLU A 192 -2.62 -2.77 -2.03
N SER A 193 -3.04 -2.29 -0.85
CA SER A 193 -2.13 -1.66 0.13
C SER A 193 -0.93 -2.55 0.48
N PRO A 194 -1.09 -3.80 0.96
CA PRO A 194 0.06 -4.65 1.28
C PRO A 194 0.91 -4.97 0.04
N ARG A 195 0.32 -5.10 -1.15
CA ARG A 195 1.09 -5.34 -2.39
C ARG A 195 1.95 -4.14 -2.79
N LYS A 196 1.46 -2.92 -2.59
CA LYS A 196 2.23 -1.69 -2.85
C LYS A 196 3.43 -1.58 -1.90
N ILE A 197 3.24 -1.88 -0.62
CA ILE A 197 4.33 -1.91 0.36
C ILE A 197 5.36 -2.99 -0.02
N ILE A 198 4.92 -4.18 -0.45
CA ILE A 198 5.84 -5.24 -0.89
C ILE A 198 6.61 -4.85 -2.16
N ALA A 199 5.95 -4.19 -3.12
CA ALA A 199 6.60 -3.67 -4.32
C ALA A 199 7.64 -2.60 -3.97
N LEU A 200 7.32 -1.68 -3.05
CA LEU A 200 8.26 -0.70 -2.51
C LEU A 200 9.50 -1.38 -1.94
N VAL A 201 9.29 -2.32 -1.03
CA VAL A 201 10.36 -3.03 -0.35
C VAL A 201 11.28 -3.69 -1.38
N LYS A 202 10.72 -4.24 -2.46
CA LYS A 202 11.50 -4.81 -3.57
C LYS A 202 12.32 -3.76 -4.35
N GLU A 203 11.78 -2.56 -4.57
CA GLU A 203 12.39 -1.58 -5.47
C GLU A 203 13.36 -0.62 -4.78
N LYS A 204 13.13 -0.28 -3.51
CA LYS A 204 13.81 0.83 -2.82
C LYS A 204 14.56 0.42 -1.57
N ILE A 205 14.37 -0.80 -1.09
CA ILE A 205 14.98 -1.29 0.15
C ILE A 205 15.89 -2.46 -0.19
N GLU A 206 17.18 -2.31 0.10
CA GLU A 206 18.12 -3.41 0.01
C GLU A 206 17.90 -4.34 1.21
N LEU A 207 17.51 -5.58 0.92
CA LEU A 207 17.31 -6.63 1.90
C LEU A 207 18.46 -7.64 1.83
N ASP A 208 19.05 -7.92 2.97
CA ASP A 208 20.14 -8.86 3.12
C ASP A 208 19.62 -10.22 3.66
N PRO A 209 19.69 -11.32 2.88
CA PRO A 209 19.28 -12.64 3.34
C PRO A 209 20.02 -13.15 4.57
N GLU A 210 21.22 -12.64 4.85
CA GLU A 210 22.03 -13.05 6.01
C GLU A 210 21.63 -12.30 7.29
N LYS A 211 20.87 -11.21 7.19
CA LYS A 211 20.41 -10.44 8.34
C LYS A 211 19.03 -10.92 8.80
N PRO A 212 18.89 -11.43 10.04
CA PRO A 212 17.59 -11.88 10.55
C PRO A 212 16.50 -10.80 10.54
N GLY A 213 16.86 -9.54 10.75
CA GLY A 213 15.90 -8.41 10.73
C GLY A 213 15.24 -8.17 9.37
N ASP A 214 15.85 -8.64 8.27
CA ASP A 214 15.31 -8.47 6.91
C ASP A 214 14.44 -9.67 6.49
N TRP A 215 14.40 -10.74 7.28
CA TRP A 215 13.74 -12.00 6.90
C TRP A 215 12.24 -11.85 6.66
N ASP A 216 11.52 -11.12 7.51
CA ASP A 216 10.08 -10.98 7.35
C ASP A 216 9.71 -10.26 6.05
N LEU A 217 10.41 -9.14 5.76
CA LEU A 217 10.26 -8.43 4.49
C LEU A 217 10.63 -9.30 3.28
N LEU A 218 11.69 -10.10 3.39
CA LEU A 218 12.08 -11.05 2.35
C LEU A 218 10.98 -12.10 2.12
N ARG A 219 10.31 -12.58 3.17
CA ARG A 219 9.22 -13.57 3.04
C ARG A 219 8.00 -12.95 2.38
N PHE A 220 7.63 -11.72 2.72
CA PHE A 220 6.56 -10.99 2.01
C PHE A 220 6.89 -10.78 0.52
N GLN A 221 8.13 -10.38 0.22
CA GLN A 221 8.60 -10.25 -1.16
C GLN A 221 8.53 -11.60 -1.91
N ARG A 222 9.02 -12.67 -1.29
CA ARG A 222 9.00 -14.02 -1.84
C ARG A 222 7.58 -14.48 -2.13
N CYS A 223 6.64 -14.26 -1.21
CA CYS A 223 5.25 -14.65 -1.40
C CYS A 223 4.62 -14.11 -2.69
N ILE A 224 5.03 -12.93 -3.16
CA ILE A 224 4.52 -12.35 -4.40
C ILE A 224 5.36 -12.73 -5.61
N TYR A 225 6.69 -12.64 -5.52
CA TYR A 225 7.57 -12.67 -6.69
C TYR A 225 8.34 -13.97 -6.89
N ARG A 226 8.47 -14.81 -5.85
CA ARG A 226 9.17 -16.10 -5.90
C ARG A 226 8.65 -17.03 -4.78
N PRO A 227 7.37 -17.45 -4.84
CA PRO A 227 6.73 -18.20 -3.75
C PRO A 227 7.31 -19.61 -3.55
N THR A 228 8.02 -20.13 -4.56
CA THR A 228 8.66 -21.46 -4.57
C THR A 228 10.04 -21.37 -5.20
N GLU A 229 10.91 -22.35 -4.94
CA GLU A 229 12.27 -22.37 -5.52
C GLU A 229 12.25 -22.40 -7.05
N ASN A 230 11.28 -23.09 -7.66
CA ASN A 230 11.18 -23.21 -9.12
C ASN A 230 10.75 -21.91 -9.81
N THR A 231 10.19 -20.95 -9.07
CA THR A 231 9.83 -19.61 -9.59
C THR A 231 10.99 -18.61 -9.58
N THR A 232 12.12 -18.96 -8.96
CA THR A 232 13.31 -18.11 -8.94
C THR A 232 13.81 -17.83 -10.36
N ASP A 233 14.07 -16.55 -10.63
CA ASP A 233 14.57 -16.00 -11.89
C ASP A 233 13.76 -16.33 -13.14
N LYS A 234 12.48 -16.68 -12.98
CA LYS A 234 11.55 -16.94 -14.09
C LYS A 234 10.39 -15.98 -14.04
N SER A 235 9.99 -15.47 -15.19
CA SER A 235 8.70 -14.81 -15.37
C SER A 235 7.55 -15.82 -15.29
N PRO A 236 6.30 -15.37 -15.08
CA PRO A 236 5.14 -16.27 -15.07
C PRO A 236 4.98 -17.10 -16.35
N THR A 237 5.41 -16.56 -17.50
CA THR A 237 5.39 -17.26 -18.79
C THR A 237 6.45 -18.36 -18.84
N GLU A 238 7.69 -18.06 -18.48
CA GLU A 238 8.78 -19.05 -18.43
C GLU A 238 8.48 -20.15 -17.41
N TYR A 239 7.87 -19.80 -16.28
CA TYR A 239 7.40 -20.77 -15.31
C TYR A 239 6.32 -21.69 -15.90
N ALA A 240 5.38 -21.16 -16.70
CA ALA A 240 4.37 -21.98 -17.37
C ALA A 240 4.98 -22.99 -18.36
N GLU A 241 6.05 -22.62 -19.05
CA GLU A 241 6.80 -23.48 -19.98
C GLU A 241 7.66 -24.52 -19.26
N PHE A 242 8.03 -24.23 -18.00
CA PHE A 242 8.79 -25.12 -17.15
C PHE A 242 7.92 -26.21 -16.50
N LEU A 243 6.66 -25.92 -16.15
CA LEU A 243 5.75 -26.86 -15.46
C LEU A 243 5.63 -28.26 -16.11
N PRO A 244 5.56 -28.43 -17.44
CA PRO A 244 5.52 -29.75 -18.08
C PRO A 244 6.75 -30.62 -17.83
N GLN A 245 7.88 -30.03 -17.42
CA GLN A 245 9.15 -30.74 -17.19
C GLN A 245 9.19 -31.37 -15.78
N LEU A 246 8.30 -30.94 -14.89
CA LEU A 246 8.24 -31.41 -13.50
C LEU A 246 7.58 -32.78 -13.40
N GLN A 247 8.15 -33.64 -12.57
CA GLN A 247 7.54 -34.91 -12.20
C GLN A 247 6.39 -34.71 -11.21
N ASP A 248 5.51 -35.70 -11.08
CA ASP A 248 4.35 -35.64 -10.17
C ASP A 248 4.73 -35.38 -8.70
N ASN A 249 5.87 -35.91 -8.24
CA ASN A 249 6.39 -35.60 -6.89
C ASN A 249 6.79 -34.13 -6.75
N GLN A 250 7.46 -33.57 -7.76
CA GLN A 250 7.85 -32.16 -7.77
C GLN A 250 6.63 -31.24 -7.88
N LEU A 251 5.64 -31.58 -8.72
CA LEU A 251 4.37 -30.84 -8.80
C LEU A 251 3.61 -30.85 -7.47
N LYS A 252 3.67 -31.96 -6.73
CA LYS A 252 3.06 -32.09 -5.40
C LYS A 252 3.76 -31.22 -4.36
N GLU A 253 5.08 -31.11 -4.41
CA GLU A 253 5.89 -30.23 -3.56
C GLU A 253 5.62 -28.77 -3.90
N GLU A 254 5.71 -28.42 -5.18
CA GLU A 254 5.40 -27.09 -5.73
C GLU A 254 4.02 -26.60 -5.29
N SER A 255 3.02 -27.49 -5.41
CA SER A 255 1.64 -27.20 -4.96
C SER A 255 1.58 -26.94 -3.45
N ALA A 256 2.32 -27.70 -2.65
CA ALA A 256 2.32 -27.53 -1.20
C ALA A 256 2.99 -26.22 -0.78
N GLU A 257 4.13 -25.87 -1.38
CA GLU A 257 4.83 -24.61 -1.11
C GLU A 257 4.00 -23.38 -1.54
N MET A 258 3.42 -23.43 -2.74
CA MET A 258 2.56 -22.38 -3.27
C MET A 258 1.34 -22.14 -2.37
N GLY A 259 0.70 -23.23 -1.90
CA GLY A 259 -0.40 -23.18 -0.95
C GLY A 259 0.03 -22.63 0.42
N LYS A 260 1.18 -23.06 0.92
CA LYS A 260 1.74 -22.60 2.20
C LYS A 260 2.02 -21.09 2.18
N SER A 261 2.65 -20.59 1.12
CA SER A 261 2.90 -19.16 0.94
C SER A 261 1.59 -18.38 0.92
N MET A 262 0.57 -18.89 0.22
CA MET A 262 -0.74 -18.24 0.14
C MET A 262 -1.43 -18.19 1.51
N ILE A 263 -1.48 -19.30 2.25
CA ILE A 263 -2.20 -19.34 3.53
C ILE A 263 -1.50 -18.51 4.60
N GLU A 264 -0.18 -18.40 4.55
CA GLU A 264 0.60 -17.63 5.49
C GLU A 264 0.29 -16.13 5.41
N PHE A 265 0.37 -15.55 4.22
CA PHE A 265 0.22 -14.10 4.03
C PHE A 265 -1.18 -13.68 3.56
N GLY A 266 -2.02 -14.63 3.11
CA GLY A 266 -3.33 -14.30 2.54
C GLY A 266 -3.22 -13.58 1.20
N LEU A 267 -2.02 -13.58 0.61
CA LEU A 267 -1.69 -12.97 -0.67
C LEU A 267 -1.45 -14.06 -1.69
N VAL A 268 -1.91 -13.85 -2.93
CA VAL A 268 -1.75 -14.83 -4.00
C VAL A 268 -0.79 -14.30 -5.08
N SER A 269 0.23 -15.09 -5.40
CA SER A 269 1.14 -14.77 -6.50
C SER A 269 0.51 -15.07 -7.88
N GLN A 270 1.01 -14.40 -8.92
CA GLN A 270 0.69 -14.74 -10.32
C GLN A 270 1.12 -16.19 -10.67
N TYR A 271 2.25 -16.67 -10.12
CA TYR A 271 2.71 -18.05 -10.32
C TYR A 271 1.73 -19.09 -9.78
N HIS A 272 0.98 -18.75 -8.72
CA HIS A 272 -0.06 -19.62 -8.17
C HIS A 272 -1.18 -19.83 -9.21
N ALA A 273 -1.65 -18.77 -9.86
CA ALA A 273 -2.65 -18.90 -10.91
C ALA A 273 -2.15 -19.73 -12.10
N VAL A 274 -0.89 -19.55 -12.50
CA VAL A 274 -0.26 -20.35 -13.55
C VAL A 274 -0.23 -21.84 -13.19
N LEU A 275 0.27 -22.18 -11.99
CA LEU A 275 0.30 -23.55 -11.49
C LEU A 275 -1.09 -24.16 -11.41
N LEU A 276 -2.05 -23.46 -10.79
CA LEU A 276 -3.40 -23.96 -10.60
C LEU A 276 -4.11 -24.23 -11.94
N LEU A 277 -3.98 -23.31 -12.90
CA LEU A 277 -4.53 -23.51 -14.25
C LEU A 277 -3.87 -24.70 -14.96
N TYR A 278 -2.55 -24.87 -14.81
CA TYR A 278 -1.83 -26.03 -15.34
C TYR A 278 -2.35 -27.35 -14.75
N LEU A 279 -2.52 -27.42 -13.42
CA LEU A 279 -3.04 -28.61 -12.74
C LEU A 279 -4.42 -29.02 -13.26
N ILE A 280 -5.33 -28.05 -13.42
CA ILE A 280 -6.69 -28.31 -13.92
C ILE A 280 -6.67 -28.74 -15.40
N LYS A 281 -5.94 -28.02 -16.27
CA LYS A 281 -5.87 -28.34 -17.71
C LYS A 281 -5.29 -29.73 -17.99
N ASN A 282 -4.33 -30.17 -17.18
CA ASN A 282 -3.68 -31.48 -17.31
C ASN A 282 -4.32 -32.57 -16.44
N LYS A 283 -5.50 -32.32 -15.87
CA LYS A 283 -6.27 -33.27 -15.05
C LYS A 283 -5.50 -33.80 -13.82
N LYS A 284 -4.56 -33.03 -13.29
CA LYS A 284 -3.78 -33.33 -12.06
C LYS A 284 -4.55 -32.90 -10.81
N PHE A 285 -5.80 -33.35 -10.69
CA PHE A 285 -6.76 -32.90 -9.67
C PHE A 285 -6.34 -33.24 -8.23
N GLU A 286 -5.53 -34.28 -8.05
CA GLU A 286 -5.04 -34.73 -6.75
C GLU A 286 -4.14 -33.69 -6.05
N PHE A 287 -3.49 -32.80 -6.81
CA PHE A 287 -2.61 -31.76 -6.27
C PHE A 287 -3.33 -30.44 -5.98
N VAL A 288 -4.54 -30.24 -6.51
CA VAL A 288 -5.32 -29.01 -6.35
C VAL A 288 -5.62 -28.69 -4.88
N PRO A 289 -6.03 -29.64 -4.01
CA PRO A 289 -6.22 -29.34 -2.59
C PRO A 289 -4.97 -28.82 -1.89
N LYS A 290 -3.78 -29.29 -2.30
CA LYS A 290 -2.51 -28.80 -1.75
C LYS A 290 -2.19 -27.40 -2.26
N CYS A 291 -2.36 -27.18 -3.57
CA CYS A 291 -2.17 -25.88 -4.22
C CYS A 291 -3.04 -24.81 -3.54
N LEU A 292 -4.30 -25.13 -3.27
CA LEU A 292 -5.24 -24.24 -2.57
C LEU A 292 -5.06 -24.21 -1.04
N ALA A 293 -4.13 -24.98 -0.47
CA ALA A 293 -3.93 -25.17 0.96
C ALA A 293 -5.22 -25.48 1.74
N LEU A 294 -6.08 -26.33 1.18
CA LEU A 294 -7.37 -26.65 1.78
C LEU A 294 -7.21 -27.46 3.07
N ASP A 295 -7.98 -27.09 4.09
CA ASP A 295 -8.21 -27.92 5.26
C ASP A 295 -8.97 -29.24 4.91
N PRO A 296 -9.14 -30.17 5.86
CA PRO A 296 -9.88 -31.42 5.61
C PRO A 296 -11.32 -31.21 5.12
N THR A 297 -11.99 -30.14 5.57
CA THR A 297 -13.35 -29.78 5.14
C THR A 297 -13.35 -29.32 3.69
N GLY A 298 -12.48 -28.39 3.34
CA GLY A 298 -12.29 -27.87 1.98
C GLY A 298 -11.92 -28.99 1.02
N LYS A 299 -11.01 -29.91 1.41
CA LYS A 299 -10.66 -31.08 0.60
C LYS A 299 -11.86 -32.01 0.36
N ALA A 300 -12.68 -32.26 1.37
CA ALA A 300 -13.91 -33.04 1.19
C ALA A 300 -14.88 -32.35 0.21
N LYS A 301 -15.05 -31.02 0.32
CA LYS A 301 -15.90 -30.24 -0.61
C LYS A 301 -15.35 -30.20 -2.03
N TRP A 302 -14.03 -30.11 -2.20
CA TRP A 302 -13.37 -30.25 -3.50
C TRP A 302 -13.69 -31.59 -4.14
N ASN A 303 -13.53 -32.70 -3.41
CA ASN A 303 -13.80 -34.04 -3.96
C ASN A 303 -15.25 -34.23 -4.41
N VAL A 304 -16.21 -33.65 -3.68
CA VAL A 304 -17.65 -33.75 -4.03
C VAL A 304 -18.01 -32.88 -5.24
N HIS A 305 -17.38 -31.71 -5.39
CA HIS A 305 -17.73 -30.73 -6.43
C HIS A 305 -16.62 -30.53 -7.46
N GLN A 306 -15.74 -31.52 -7.64
CA GLN A 306 -14.49 -31.39 -8.39
C GLN A 306 -14.69 -30.78 -9.77
N ASP A 307 -15.57 -31.36 -10.59
CA ASP A 307 -15.79 -30.91 -11.97
C ASP A 307 -16.36 -29.49 -12.04
N PHE A 308 -17.30 -29.17 -11.13
CA PHE A 308 -17.89 -27.84 -11.04
C PHE A 308 -16.87 -26.78 -10.65
N VAL A 309 -16.02 -27.07 -9.66
CA VAL A 309 -15.00 -26.14 -9.18
C VAL A 309 -13.87 -26.02 -10.21
N ALA A 310 -13.46 -27.11 -10.84
CA ALA A 310 -12.47 -27.09 -11.92
C ALA A 310 -12.91 -26.19 -13.08
N ASP A 311 -14.17 -26.28 -13.48
CA ASP A 311 -14.72 -25.41 -14.52
C ASP A 311 -14.79 -23.93 -14.07
N LEU A 312 -15.21 -23.66 -12.83
CA LEU A 312 -15.16 -22.31 -12.27
C LEU A 312 -13.74 -21.73 -12.27
N ILE A 313 -12.74 -22.55 -11.95
CA ILE A 313 -11.33 -22.16 -11.98
C ILE A 313 -10.92 -21.75 -13.40
N LEU A 314 -11.19 -22.59 -14.40
CA LEU A 314 -10.80 -22.32 -15.79
C LEU A 314 -11.44 -21.06 -16.37
N GLN A 315 -12.68 -20.74 -15.96
CA GLN A 315 -13.40 -19.58 -16.48
C GLN A 315 -13.10 -18.28 -15.74
N THR A 316 -12.61 -18.35 -14.50
CA THR A 316 -12.46 -17.18 -13.63
C THR A 316 -11.01 -16.78 -13.39
N ILE A 317 -10.14 -17.76 -13.13
CA ILE A 317 -8.78 -17.48 -12.65
C ILE A 317 -7.89 -17.06 -13.82
N HIS A 318 -7.14 -15.99 -13.58
CA HIS A 318 -6.13 -15.46 -14.49
C HIS A 318 -4.94 -14.93 -13.66
N PRO A 319 -3.68 -14.98 -14.15
CA PRO A 319 -2.53 -14.42 -13.45
C PRO A 319 -2.73 -12.98 -12.94
N TYR A 320 -3.30 -12.10 -13.76
CA TYR A 320 -3.61 -10.71 -13.37
C TYR A 320 -4.89 -10.55 -12.51
N ASN A 321 -5.51 -11.65 -12.09
CA ASN A 321 -6.65 -11.69 -11.15
C ASN A 321 -6.46 -12.80 -10.10
N ALA A 322 -5.22 -13.11 -9.71
CA ALA A 322 -4.90 -14.30 -8.92
C ALA A 322 -5.47 -14.27 -7.48
N GLN A 323 -5.72 -13.09 -6.90
CA GLN A 323 -6.18 -12.97 -5.51
C GLN A 323 -7.51 -13.71 -5.24
N CYS A 324 -8.33 -13.93 -6.27
CA CYS A 324 -9.57 -14.68 -6.14
C CYS A 324 -9.37 -16.15 -5.75
N ILE A 325 -8.17 -16.71 -5.93
CA ILE A 325 -7.84 -18.09 -5.53
C ILE A 325 -7.96 -18.27 -4.01
N PHE A 326 -7.50 -17.29 -3.22
CA PHE A 326 -7.63 -17.35 -1.77
C PHE A 326 -9.11 -17.30 -1.35
N GLY A 327 -9.91 -16.45 -2.00
CA GLY A 327 -11.37 -16.40 -1.82
C GLY A 327 -12.04 -17.74 -2.14
N LEU A 328 -11.66 -18.37 -3.25
CA LEU A 328 -12.14 -19.71 -3.65
C LEU A 328 -11.80 -20.77 -2.60
N ALA A 329 -10.55 -20.80 -2.12
CA ALA A 329 -10.12 -21.72 -1.07
C ALA A 329 -10.99 -21.56 0.19
N LYS A 330 -11.18 -20.32 0.66
CA LYS A 330 -12.04 -20.05 1.83
C LYS A 330 -13.51 -20.34 1.58
N MET A 331 -14.01 -20.18 0.36
CA MET A 331 -15.38 -20.55 -0.01
C MET A 331 -15.61 -22.07 0.12
N LEU A 332 -14.60 -22.88 -0.26
CA LEU A 332 -14.64 -24.34 -0.11
C LEU A 332 -14.60 -24.76 1.35
N GLU A 333 -13.67 -24.21 2.14
CA GLU A 333 -13.51 -24.54 3.57
C GLU A 333 -14.75 -24.17 4.40
N LYS A 334 -15.35 -23.00 4.12
CA LYS A 334 -16.60 -22.56 4.77
C LYS A 334 -17.83 -23.33 4.32
N GLY A 335 -17.69 -24.29 3.38
CA GLY A 335 -18.79 -25.08 2.87
C GLY A 335 -19.86 -24.26 2.14
N ILE A 336 -19.52 -23.08 1.62
CA ILE A 336 -20.48 -22.18 0.95
C ILE A 336 -21.08 -22.86 -0.28
N LEU A 337 -20.26 -23.62 -1.00
CA LEU A 337 -20.70 -24.41 -2.15
C LEU A 337 -21.63 -25.57 -1.78
N ALA A 338 -21.83 -25.91 -0.50
CA ALA A 338 -22.79 -26.95 -0.12
C ALA A 338 -24.25 -26.54 -0.39
N ARG A 339 -24.53 -25.24 -0.44
CA ARG A 339 -25.87 -24.70 -0.69
C ARG A 339 -26.21 -24.72 -2.18
N ASP A 340 -27.31 -25.37 -2.55
CA ASP A 340 -27.79 -25.44 -3.94
C ASP A 340 -27.99 -24.07 -4.58
N ALA A 341 -28.59 -23.13 -3.85
CA ALA A 341 -28.83 -21.77 -4.32
C ALA A 341 -27.53 -21.05 -4.73
N VAL A 342 -26.43 -21.28 -4.00
CA VAL A 342 -25.12 -20.70 -4.33
C VAL A 342 -24.56 -21.33 -5.60
N ARG A 343 -24.60 -22.66 -5.71
CA ARG A 343 -24.14 -23.36 -6.93
C ARG A 343 -24.93 -22.93 -8.16
N ALA A 344 -26.25 -22.83 -8.05
CA ALA A 344 -27.12 -22.36 -9.12
C ALA A 344 -26.81 -20.90 -9.51
N GLY A 345 -26.59 -20.01 -8.54
CA GLY A 345 -26.20 -18.62 -8.78
C GLY A 345 -24.87 -18.49 -9.52
N LEU A 346 -23.85 -19.24 -9.08
CA LEU A 346 -22.54 -19.29 -9.73
C LEU A 346 -22.63 -19.86 -11.16
N PHE A 347 -23.41 -20.92 -11.35
CA PHE A 347 -23.66 -21.49 -12.68
C PHE A 347 -24.32 -20.46 -13.61
N ASN A 348 -25.33 -19.74 -13.12
CA ASN A 348 -26.03 -18.74 -13.92
C ASN A 348 -25.09 -17.58 -14.30
N LEU A 349 -24.33 -17.03 -13.34
CA LEU A 349 -23.35 -15.98 -13.59
C LEU A 349 -22.27 -16.39 -14.60
N ARG A 350 -21.84 -17.65 -14.54
CA ARG A 350 -20.92 -18.22 -15.52
C ARG A 350 -21.50 -18.15 -16.93
N THR A 351 -22.76 -18.55 -17.10
CA THR A 351 -23.46 -18.60 -18.41
C THR A 351 -24.01 -17.26 -18.91
N VAL A 352 -24.16 -16.27 -18.04
CA VAL A 352 -24.79 -14.99 -18.40
C VAL A 352 -23.95 -14.23 -19.43
N LYS A 353 -24.62 -13.57 -20.37
CA LYS A 353 -23.99 -12.54 -21.22
C LYS A 353 -24.12 -11.20 -20.51
N ILE A 354 -22.99 -10.55 -20.22
CA ILE A 354 -22.99 -9.26 -19.54
C ILE A 354 -23.26 -8.19 -20.60
N HIS A 355 -24.15 -7.24 -20.29
CA HIS A 355 -24.44 -6.14 -21.19
C HIS A 355 -23.20 -5.23 -21.35
N PRO A 356 -22.88 -4.71 -22.55
CA PRO A 356 -21.66 -3.93 -22.78
C PRO A 356 -21.47 -2.73 -21.84
N GLU A 357 -22.55 -2.04 -21.47
CA GLU A 357 -22.48 -0.94 -20.50
C GLU A 357 -22.07 -1.41 -19.10
N VAL A 358 -22.47 -2.62 -18.71
CA VAL A 358 -22.09 -3.21 -17.42
C VAL A 358 -20.64 -3.67 -17.48
N GLU A 359 -20.19 -4.22 -18.60
CA GLU A 359 -18.78 -4.55 -18.83
C GLU A 359 -17.88 -3.30 -18.68
N ALA A 360 -18.26 -2.19 -19.30
CA ALA A 360 -17.56 -0.92 -19.16
C ALA A 360 -17.52 -0.42 -17.70
N ARG A 361 -18.61 -0.59 -16.95
CA ARG A 361 -18.65 -0.23 -15.51
C ARG A 361 -17.75 -1.11 -14.66
N ILE A 362 -17.69 -2.42 -14.91
CA ILE A 362 -16.82 -3.36 -14.20
C ILE A 362 -15.34 -3.02 -14.45
N LEU A 363 -14.98 -2.72 -15.70
CA LEU A 363 -13.61 -2.29 -16.02
C LEU A 363 -13.28 -0.96 -15.34
N LYS A 364 -14.20 -0.01 -15.33
CA LYS A 364 -14.03 1.28 -14.66
C LYS A 364 -13.88 1.16 -13.13
N SER A 365 -14.53 0.19 -12.50
CA SER A 365 -14.38 -0.05 -11.05
C SER A 365 -13.05 -0.71 -10.70
N THR A 366 -12.38 -1.31 -11.67
CA THR A 366 -11.03 -1.90 -11.49
C THR A 366 -10.00 -0.79 -11.72
N LYS A 367 -9.09 -0.55 -10.76
CA LYS A 367 -8.12 0.56 -10.86
C LYS A 367 -7.13 0.39 -12.02
N THR A 368 -6.65 -0.83 -12.22
CA THR A 368 -5.66 -1.19 -13.24
C THR A 368 -6.11 -2.45 -14.00
N PRO A 369 -7.16 -2.36 -14.82
CA PRO A 369 -7.64 -3.51 -15.58
C PRO A 369 -6.57 -3.93 -16.60
N HIS A 370 -6.32 -5.24 -16.69
CA HIS A 370 -5.38 -5.83 -17.63
C HIS A 370 -6.13 -6.30 -18.87
N GLU A 371 -5.59 -6.03 -20.05
CA GLU A 371 -6.25 -6.30 -21.34
C GLU A 371 -6.61 -7.78 -21.56
N SER A 372 -5.82 -8.69 -20.99
CA SER A 372 -6.06 -10.14 -21.07
C SER A 372 -7.09 -10.69 -20.07
N VAL A 373 -7.65 -9.84 -19.19
CA VAL A 373 -8.67 -10.25 -18.22
C VAL A 373 -10.03 -9.68 -18.63
N THR A 374 -11.00 -10.58 -18.79
CA THR A 374 -12.35 -10.18 -19.18
C THR A 374 -13.12 -9.55 -18.00
N PRO A 375 -14.11 -8.67 -18.27
CA PRO A 375 -14.99 -8.13 -17.24
C PRO A 375 -15.68 -9.22 -16.40
N LYS A 376 -16.06 -10.33 -17.04
CA LYS A 376 -16.66 -11.47 -16.35
C LYS A 376 -15.69 -12.14 -15.36
N GLN A 377 -14.42 -12.30 -15.73
CA GLN A 377 -13.40 -12.82 -14.82
C GLN A 377 -13.19 -11.91 -13.61
N TYR A 378 -13.18 -10.58 -13.81
CA TYR A 378 -13.14 -9.63 -12.70
C TYR A 378 -14.34 -9.77 -11.78
N LEU A 379 -15.56 -9.78 -12.33
CA LEU A 379 -16.80 -9.94 -11.57
C LEU A 379 -16.82 -11.24 -10.76
N MET A 380 -16.50 -12.37 -11.40
CA MET A 380 -16.46 -13.68 -10.75
C MET A 380 -15.35 -13.76 -9.70
N GLY A 381 -14.18 -13.18 -9.97
CA GLY A 381 -13.06 -13.15 -9.03
C GLY A 381 -13.36 -12.31 -7.78
N ALA A 382 -14.00 -11.14 -7.96
CA ALA A 382 -14.48 -10.32 -6.87
C ALA A 382 -15.52 -11.07 -6.03
N LEU A 383 -16.45 -11.79 -6.68
CA LEU A 383 -17.44 -12.63 -6.00
C LEU A 383 -16.78 -13.73 -5.15
N PHE A 384 -15.74 -14.41 -5.65
CA PHE A 384 -15.01 -15.42 -4.87
C PHE A 384 -14.36 -14.81 -3.63
N ARG A 385 -13.78 -13.60 -3.75
CA ARG A 385 -13.20 -12.86 -2.63
C ARG A 385 -14.27 -12.52 -1.60
N VAL A 386 -15.40 -11.97 -2.02
CA VAL A 386 -16.53 -11.60 -1.13
C VAL A 386 -17.08 -12.81 -0.39
N LEU A 387 -17.38 -13.90 -1.10
CA LEU A 387 -17.96 -15.10 -0.48
C LEU A 387 -16.94 -15.78 0.45
N GLY A 388 -15.68 -15.87 0.04
CA GLY A 388 -14.61 -16.47 0.83
C GLY A 388 -14.18 -15.63 2.04
N GLN A 389 -14.17 -14.31 1.89
CA GLN A 389 -13.67 -13.34 2.86
C GLN A 389 -14.67 -12.18 3.02
N PRO A 390 -15.74 -12.30 3.82
CA PRO A 390 -16.71 -11.20 3.93
C PRO A 390 -16.21 -10.00 4.77
N LEU A 391 -15.08 -10.13 5.46
CA LEU A 391 -14.56 -9.11 6.36
C LEU A 391 -14.02 -7.90 5.58
N GLY A 392 -14.50 -6.70 5.91
CA GLY A 392 -14.10 -5.43 5.28
C GLY A 392 -15.12 -4.82 4.33
N LEU A 393 -16.13 -5.58 3.85
CA LEU A 393 -17.14 -5.05 2.92
C LEU A 393 -18.03 -3.97 3.55
N GLY A 394 -18.42 -4.16 4.82
CA GLY A 394 -19.20 -3.17 5.57
C GLY A 394 -18.44 -1.88 5.90
N GLN A 395 -17.13 -1.82 5.62
CA GLN A 395 -16.28 -0.65 5.81
C GLN A 395 -15.94 0.05 4.47
N GLY A 396 -16.60 -0.34 3.38
CA GLY A 396 -16.40 0.25 2.05
C GLY A 396 -15.28 -0.38 1.21
N ASN A 397 -14.62 -1.44 1.69
CA ASN A 397 -13.58 -2.15 0.94
C ASN A 397 -14.20 -3.11 -0.09
N ASN A 398 -14.61 -2.57 -1.24
CA ASN A 398 -15.22 -3.33 -2.33
C ASN A 398 -14.13 -3.84 -3.31
N PRO A 399 -14.00 -5.18 -3.49
CA PRO A 399 -12.93 -5.82 -4.26
C PRO A 399 -12.98 -5.66 -5.78
#